data_AF-A0A7S2Y299-F1
#
_entry.id   AF-A0A7S2Y299-F1
#
_cell.length_a   1.000
_cell.length_b   1.000
_cell.length_c   1.000
_cell.angle_alpha   90.00
_cell.angle_beta   90.00
_cell.angle_gamma   90.00
#
_symmetry.space_group_name_H-M   'P 1'
#
loop_
_entity.id
_entity.type
_entity.pdbx_description
1 polymer ?
#
loop_
_entity_poly.entity_id
_entity_poly.type
_entity_poly.pdbx_seq_one_letter_code
_entity_poly.pdbx_strand_id
1 'polypeptide(L)'
;GWNDLNCASILNYVCKIGNGTLPADPYVPPPKHEYANFTYTYHFNGLPWINAEAACDSEGGHLLSIANSAESTEIKAWLSSLDFKKRIWTGHNDKLLEGSWEWT
;
A
#
# COMPACT_ATOMS: atom_id res chain seq x y z
N GLY A 1 6.82 -12.20 -18.78
CA GLY A 1 6.88 -10.78 -19.15
C GLY A 1 6.68 -9.98 -17.88
N TRP A 2 7.31 -8.81 -17.77
CA TRP A 2 7.11 -7.91 -16.65
C TRP A 2 5.65 -7.40 -16.62
N ASN A 3 4.97 -7.55 -15.47
CA ASN A 3 3.74 -6.86 -15.08
C ASN A 3 2.56 -6.87 -16.07
N ASP A 4 1.96 -8.04 -16.32
CA ASP A 4 0.70 -8.16 -17.07
C ASP A 4 -0.56 -7.79 -16.23
N LEU A 5 -0.42 -6.95 -15.20
CA LEU A 5 -1.59 -6.37 -14.51
C LEU A 5 -2.02 -5.12 -15.28
N ASN A 6 -3.20 -5.18 -15.90
CA ASN A 6 -3.84 -4.01 -16.49
C ASN A 6 -3.93 -2.92 -15.42
N CYS A 7 -3.33 -1.74 -15.65
CA CYS A 7 -3.38 -0.61 -14.71
C CYS A 7 -4.81 -0.14 -14.41
N ALA A 8 -5.79 -0.54 -15.24
CA ALA A 8 -7.23 -0.36 -15.00
C ALA A 8 -7.84 -1.39 -14.04
N SER A 9 -7.06 -2.34 -13.52
CA SER A 9 -7.54 -3.30 -12.53
C SER A 9 -7.95 -2.57 -11.26
N ILE A 10 -9.07 -2.99 -10.69
CA ILE A 10 -9.58 -2.42 -9.45
C ILE A 10 -9.05 -3.27 -8.30
N LEU A 11 -8.00 -2.78 -7.63
CA LEU A 11 -7.39 -3.45 -6.49
C LEU A 11 -7.45 -2.55 -5.27
N ASN A 12 -7.59 -3.18 -4.10
CA ASN A 12 -7.33 -2.56 -2.81
C ASN A 12 -5.91 -1.99 -2.79
N TYR A 13 -5.62 -1.02 -1.95
CA TYR A 13 -4.33 -0.33 -1.97
C TYR A 13 -3.89 0.07 -0.57
N VAL A 14 -2.59 0.30 -0.42
CA VAL A 14 -2.00 0.77 0.83
C VAL A 14 -1.30 2.09 0.59
N CYS A 15 -1.61 3.11 1.38
CA CYS A 15 -0.86 4.35 1.40
C CYS A 15 0.21 4.31 2.49
N LYS A 16 1.31 5.03 2.25
CA LYS A 16 2.38 5.31 3.21
C LYS A 16 2.50 6.81 3.37
N ILE A 17 2.32 7.29 4.58
CA ILE A 17 2.19 8.70 4.95
C ILE A 17 3.29 9.04 5.96
N GLY A 18 4.02 10.14 5.77
CA GLY A 18 5.05 10.58 6.71
C GLY A 18 4.44 11.23 7.96
N ASN A 19 4.92 10.89 9.15
CA ASN A 19 4.44 11.55 10.38
C ASN A 19 4.72 13.06 10.30
N GLY A 20 3.66 13.88 10.43
CA GLY A 20 3.70 15.33 10.29
C GLY A 20 2.97 15.87 9.06
N THR A 21 2.51 15.03 8.14
CA THR A 21 1.56 15.41 7.09
C THR A 21 0.13 15.28 7.63
N LEU A 22 -0.63 16.37 7.61
CA LEU A 22 -2.04 16.35 8.01
C LEU A 22 -2.89 15.86 6.82
N PRO A 23 -3.79 14.88 7.00
CA PRO A 23 -4.73 14.51 5.95
C PRO A 23 -5.68 15.67 5.65
N ALA A 24 -5.97 15.88 4.36
CA ALA A 24 -6.81 16.98 3.89
C ALA A 24 -8.32 16.75 4.08
N ASP A 25 -8.75 15.53 4.45
CA ASP A 25 -10.16 15.14 4.46
C ASP A 25 -10.54 14.40 5.76
N PRO A 26 -11.69 14.72 6.40
CA PRO A 26 -12.29 13.92 7.48
C PRO A 26 -12.88 12.60 6.94
N TYR A 27 -12.01 11.71 6.44
CA TYR A 27 -12.37 10.38 5.96
C TYR A 27 -12.55 9.39 7.13
N VAL A 28 -13.44 8.41 6.98
CA VAL A 28 -13.55 7.25 7.89
C VAL A 28 -12.18 6.61 7.98
N PRO A 29 -11.54 6.51 9.16
CA PRO A 29 -10.16 6.08 9.21
C PRO A 29 -10.09 4.63 8.70
N PRO A 30 -9.39 4.37 7.58
CA PRO A 30 -9.06 3.00 7.19
C PRO A 30 -8.31 2.33 8.34
N PRO A 31 -8.24 0.99 8.39
CA PRO A 31 -7.28 0.34 9.25
C PRO A 31 -5.92 0.97 9.01
N LYS A 32 -5.31 1.43 10.11
CA LYS A 32 -4.01 2.07 10.08
C LYS A 32 -3.01 1.27 10.90
N HIS A 33 -1.75 1.36 10.50
CA HIS A 33 -0.61 0.86 11.25
C HIS A 33 0.47 1.92 11.31
N GLU A 34 1.14 2.02 12.45
CA GLU A 34 2.22 2.98 12.64
C GLU A 34 3.52 2.20 12.83
N TYR A 35 4.51 2.50 11.99
CA TYR A 35 5.83 1.89 12.08
C TYR A 35 6.91 2.90 11.69
N ALA A 36 7.88 3.09 12.58
CA ALA A 36 8.90 4.13 12.48
C ALA A 36 8.26 5.54 12.33
N ASN A 37 8.66 6.32 11.32
CA ASN A 37 8.15 7.67 11.08
C ASN A 37 7.01 7.71 10.04
N PHE A 38 6.30 6.59 9.87
CA PHE A 38 5.27 6.47 8.86
C PHE A 38 3.98 5.87 9.41
N THR A 39 2.86 6.36 8.88
CA THR A 39 1.53 5.78 9.02
C THR A 39 1.16 5.08 7.72
N TYR A 40 0.63 3.86 7.83
CA TYR A 40 0.19 3.03 6.71
C TYR A 40 -1.31 2.86 6.78
N THR A 41 -2.03 3.09 5.68
CA THR A 41 -3.50 2.99 5.63
C THR A 41 -3.93 1.98 4.58
N TYR A 42 -4.82 1.06 4.94
CA TYR A 42 -5.34 0.03 4.01
C TYR A 42 -6.73 0.38 3.50
N HIS A 43 -6.87 0.47 2.18
CA HIS A 43 -8.12 0.86 1.53
C HIS A 43 -8.81 -0.33 0.87
N PHE A 44 -10.01 -0.67 1.38
CA PHE A 44 -10.81 -1.77 0.84
C PHE A 44 -11.57 -1.41 -0.44
N ASN A 45 -11.82 -0.13 -0.67
CA ASN A 45 -12.44 0.43 -1.87
C ASN A 45 -11.41 0.42 -3.01
N GLY A 46 -11.25 -0.72 -3.67
CA GLY A 46 -10.27 -0.81 -4.74
C GLY A 46 -10.44 0.24 -5.82
N LEU A 47 -9.33 0.68 -6.41
CA LEU A 47 -9.26 1.70 -7.45
C LEU A 47 -8.30 1.26 -8.57
N PRO A 48 -8.37 1.86 -9.77
CA PRO A 48 -7.27 1.82 -10.73
C PRO A 48 -6.00 2.40 -10.10
N TRP A 49 -4.82 1.92 -10.51
CA TRP A 49 -3.55 2.30 -9.89
C TRP A 49 -3.35 3.83 -9.81
N ILE A 50 -3.64 4.54 -10.91
CA ILE A 50 -3.50 6.00 -10.98
C ILE A 50 -4.43 6.74 -10.01
N ASN A 51 -5.63 6.20 -9.78
CA ASN A 51 -6.60 6.77 -8.85
C ASN A 51 -6.22 6.43 -7.40
N ALA A 52 -5.65 5.24 -7.18
CA ALA A 52 -5.14 4.84 -5.87
C ALA A 52 -3.95 5.72 -5.42
N GLU A 53 -3.03 6.03 -6.34
CA GLU A 53 -1.95 6.99 -6.08
C GLU A 53 -2.51 8.38 -5.76
N ALA A 54 -3.42 8.90 -6.59
CA ALA A 54 -4.04 10.20 -6.34
C ALA A 54 -4.79 10.27 -4.99
N ALA A 55 -5.38 9.16 -4.54
CA ALA A 55 -6.01 9.07 -3.22
C ALA A 55 -4.96 9.14 -2.10
N CYS A 56 -3.85 8.40 -2.22
CA CYS A 56 -2.76 8.48 -1.26
C CYS A 56 -2.12 9.88 -1.22
N ASP A 57 -1.97 10.54 -2.37
CA ASP A 57 -1.51 11.93 -2.48
C ASP A 57 -2.41 12.89 -1.69
N SER A 58 -3.74 12.71 -1.79
CA SER A 58 -4.71 13.51 -1.02
C SER A 58 -4.67 13.27 0.49
N GLU A 59 -4.18 12.10 0.91
CA GLU A 59 -3.91 11.75 2.31
C GLU A 59 -2.55 12.30 2.81
N GLY A 60 -1.79 12.96 1.93
CA GLY A 60 -0.45 13.48 2.23
C GLY A 60 0.64 12.41 2.19
N GLY A 61 0.41 11.31 1.48
CA GLY A 61 1.37 10.23 1.29
C GLY A 61 1.42 9.76 -0.16
N HIS A 62 1.94 8.55 -0.36
CA HIS A 62 1.99 7.89 -1.67
C HIS A 62 1.57 6.43 -1.51
N LEU A 63 1.32 5.72 -2.61
CA LEU A 63 1.20 4.27 -2.54
C LEU A 63 2.43 3.65 -1.86
N LEU A 64 2.21 2.54 -1.16
CA LEU A 64 3.19 1.86 -0.33
C LEU A 64 4.53 1.68 -1.05
N SER A 65 5.58 2.26 -0.48
CA SER A 65 6.97 2.02 -0.86
C SER A 65 7.69 1.39 0.32
N ILE A 66 8.52 0.38 0.07
CA ILE A 66 9.19 -0.37 1.13
C ILE A 66 10.69 -0.11 1.05
N ALA A 67 11.25 0.42 2.13
CA ALA A 67 12.62 0.87 2.20
C ALA A 67 13.59 -0.23 2.65
N ASN A 68 13.14 -1.20 3.44
CA ASN A 68 14.00 -2.26 3.97
C ASN A 68 13.22 -3.53 4.39
N SER A 69 13.96 -4.58 4.76
CA SER A 69 13.41 -5.88 5.16
C SER A 69 12.60 -5.85 6.46
N ALA A 70 12.95 -4.97 7.40
CA ALA A 70 12.21 -4.81 8.65
C ALA A 70 10.83 -4.22 8.40
N GLU A 71 10.76 -3.16 7.58
CA GLU A 71 9.50 -2.57 7.11
C GLU A 71 8.66 -3.59 6.34
N SER A 72 9.26 -4.33 5.41
CA SER A 72 8.59 -5.44 4.71
C SER A 72 7.92 -6.43 5.66
N THR A 73 8.65 -6.86 6.69
CA THR A 73 8.19 -7.87 7.64
C THR A 73 7.02 -7.34 8.45
N GLU A 74 7.14 -6.10 8.94
CA GLU A 74 6.11 -5.44 9.71
C GLU A 74 4.81 -5.27 8.91
N ILE A 75 4.91 -4.72 7.70
CA ILE A 75 3.75 -4.44 6.86
C ILE A 75 3.06 -5.74 6.43
N LYS A 76 3.82 -6.81 6.13
CA LYS A 76 3.22 -8.13 5.83
C LYS A 76 2.47 -8.72 7.02
N ALA A 77 3.03 -8.61 8.24
CA ALA A 77 2.38 -9.11 9.45
C ALA A 77 1.07 -8.35 9.72
N TRP A 78 1.10 -7.02 9.62
CA TRP A 78 -0.08 -6.19 9.75
C TRP A 78 -1.14 -6.51 8.69
N LEU A 79 -0.77 -6.54 7.40
CA LEU A 79 -1.71 -6.85 6.33
C LEU A 79 -2.37 -8.22 6.52
N SER A 80 -1.59 -9.24 6.93
CA SER A 80 -2.10 -10.59 7.20
C SER A 80 -3.16 -10.62 8.30
N SER A 81 -3.14 -9.68 9.24
CA SER A 81 -4.17 -9.55 10.28
C SER A 81 -5.49 -8.96 9.79
N LEU A 82 -5.50 -8.31 8.62
CA LEU A 82 -6.66 -7.61 8.04
C LEU A 82 -7.46 -8.45 7.04
N ASP A 83 -7.15 -9.74 6.87
CA ASP A 83 -7.69 -10.59 5.80
C ASP A 83 -7.57 -9.92 4.41
N PHE A 84 -6.41 -9.30 4.16
CA PHE A 84 -6.17 -8.54 2.95
C PHE A 84 -6.23 -9.42 1.68
N LYS A 85 -6.66 -8.82 0.56
CA LYS A 85 -6.64 -9.51 -0.73
C LYS A 85 -5.19 -9.78 -1.12
N LYS A 86 -4.93 -10.97 -1.70
CA LYS A 86 -3.59 -11.37 -2.19
C LYS A 86 -2.97 -10.43 -3.23
N ARG A 87 -3.72 -9.46 -3.77
CA ARG A 87 -3.23 -8.45 -4.71
C ARG A 87 -3.74 -7.08 -4.28
N ILE A 88 -2.81 -6.16 -4.08
CA ILE A 88 -3.05 -4.77 -3.72
C ILE A 88 -2.13 -3.87 -4.53
N TRP A 89 -2.51 -2.60 -4.72
CA TRP A 89 -1.60 -1.61 -5.29
C TRP A 89 -0.56 -1.15 -4.29
N THR A 90 0.67 -1.03 -4.79
CA THR A 90 1.84 -0.43 -4.13
C THR A 90 2.55 0.51 -5.12
N GLY A 91 3.44 1.37 -4.62
CA GLY A 91 3.95 2.51 -5.37
C GLY A 91 4.85 2.15 -6.54
N HIS A 92 5.73 1.16 -6.41
CA HIS A 92 6.49 0.53 -7.52
C HIS A 92 7.50 -0.54 -7.05
N ASN A 93 7.35 -1.14 -5.86
CA ASN A 93 8.27 -2.19 -5.40
C ASN A 93 7.50 -3.51 -5.30
N ASP A 94 7.45 -4.18 -6.45
CA ASP A 94 6.74 -5.42 -6.80
C ASP A 94 7.17 -6.67 -6.01
N LYS A 95 8.14 -6.57 -5.10
CA LYS A 95 8.73 -7.76 -4.44
C LYS A 95 7.98 -8.32 -3.23
N LEU A 96 6.85 -7.74 -2.83
CA LEU A 96 6.25 -8.07 -1.52
C LEU A 96 4.95 -8.86 -1.59
N LEU A 97 4.23 -8.81 -2.72
CA LEU A 97 2.89 -9.36 -2.81
C LEU A 97 2.62 -10.15 -4.10
N GLU A 98 3.65 -10.44 -4.89
CA GLU A 98 3.62 -11.63 -5.73
C GLU A 98 4.21 -12.79 -4.94
N GLY A 99 3.45 -13.88 -4.84
CA GLY A 99 3.92 -15.11 -4.23
C GLY A 99 5.23 -15.54 -4.90
N SER A 100 6.30 -15.55 -4.10
CA SER A 100 7.54 -16.32 -4.25
C SER A 100 7.95 -16.67 -5.68
N TRP A 101 9.02 -16.05 -6.19
CA TRP A 101 9.87 -16.73 -7.17
C TRP A 101 11.35 -16.62 -6.78
N GLU A 102 11.98 -17.79 -6.80
CA GLU A 102 13.37 -18.07 -6.53
C GLU A 102 14.33 -17.34 -7.50
N TRP A 103 15.61 -17.36 -7.12
CA TRP A 103 16.76 -16.62 -7.65
C TRP A 103 16.80 -16.29 -9.15
N THR A 104 17.35 -15.10 -9.44
CA THR A 104 18.00 -14.76 -10.72
C THR A 104 19.21 -15.65 -10.99
#